data_AF-A0A4R5DFI2-F1
#
_entry.id   AF-A0A4R5DFI2-F1
#
_cell.length_a   1.000
_cell.length_b   1.000
_cell.length_c   1.000
_cell.angle_alpha   90.00
_cell.angle_beta   90.00
_cell.angle_gamma   90.00
#
_symmetry.space_group_name_H-M   'P 1'
#
loop_
_entity.id
_entity.type
_entity.pdbx_description
1 polymer ?
#
loop_
_entity_poly.entity_id
_entity_poly.type
_entity_poly.pdbx_seq_one_letter_code
_entity_poly.pdbx_strand_id
1 'polypeptide(L)'
;MKEKTPLQRYQSMVDWNLYRLKQNKASLEKLNKLLPGFDYTEEADETYKADYDDLLSLKIIYETGIRNFESKVDYYRALILETESAK
;
A
#
# COMPACT_ATOMS: atom_id res chain seq x y z
N MET A 1 17.20 24.29 13.11
CA MET A 1 16.70 22.91 13.34
C MET A 1 17.89 21.97 13.29
N LYS A 2 18.01 21.00 14.21
CA LYS A 2 19.07 19.97 14.10
C LYS A 2 18.76 19.04 12.93
N GLU A 3 19.77 18.70 12.12
CA GLU A 3 19.60 17.71 11.06
C GLU A 3 19.36 16.32 11.63
N LYS A 4 18.44 15.56 11.00
CA LYS A 4 18.20 14.16 11.36
C LYS A 4 19.43 13.31 10.98
N THR A 5 19.84 12.45 11.91
CA THR A 5 20.84 11.40 11.65
C THR A 5 20.32 10.39 10.61
N PRO A 6 21.21 9.62 9.95
CA PRO A 6 20.79 8.56 9.03
C PRO A 6 19.77 7.60 9.65
N LEU A 7 20.02 7.14 10.88
CA LEU A 7 19.11 6.27 11.64
C LEU A 7 17.71 6.88 11.78
N GLN A 8 17.63 8.15 12.18
CA GLN A 8 16.35 8.86 12.31
C GLN A 8 15.63 9.03 10.96
N ARG A 9 16.38 9.19 9.86
CA ARG A 9 15.81 9.27 8.51
C ARG A 9 15.24 7.91 8.10
N TYR A 10 15.99 6.82 8.27
CA TYR A 10 15.51 5.47 7.96
C TYR A 10 14.30 5.07 8.80
N GLN A 11 14.30 5.39 10.10
CA GLN A 11 13.13 5.16 10.95
C GLN A 11 11.91 5.93 10.43
N SER A 12 12.07 7.20 10.05
CA SER A 12 10.97 7.99 9.46
C SER A 12 10.43 7.33 8.17
N MET A 13 11.30 6.70 7.38
CA MET A 13 10.88 5.96 6.18
C MET A 13 10.14 4.66 6.53
N VAL A 14 10.59 3.91 7.54
CA VAL A 14 9.85 2.74 8.04
C VAL A 14 8.44 3.14 8.48
N ASP A 15 8.33 4.20 9.30
CA ASP A 15 7.06 4.67 9.83
C ASP A 15 6.10 5.10 8.72
N TRP A 16 6.61 5.81 7.71
CA TRP A 16 5.83 6.22 6.55
C TRP A 16 5.33 5.03 5.72
N ASN A 17 6.21 4.06 5.44
CA ASN A 17 5.81 2.88 4.66
C ASN A 17 4.81 2.01 5.44
N LEU A 18 4.96 1.87 6.77
CA LEU A 18 3.97 1.20 7.61
C LEU A 18 2.61 1.92 7.63
N TYR A 19 2.61 3.25 7.69
CA TYR A 19 1.39 4.03 7.58
C TYR A 19 0.70 3.79 6.24
N ARG A 20 1.43 3.88 5.12
CA ARG A 20 0.90 3.63 3.78
C ARG A 20 0.41 2.20 3.62
N LEU A 21 1.13 1.22 4.16
CA LEU A 21 0.72 -0.18 4.19
C LEU A 21 -0.63 -0.35 4.89
N LYS A 22 -0.81 0.25 6.07
CA LYS A 22 -2.07 0.22 6.81
C LYS A 22 -3.23 0.83 5.99
N GLN A 23 -3.01 1.97 5.35
CA GLN A 23 -4.04 2.62 4.52
C GLN A 23 -4.42 1.75 3.31
N ASN A 24 -3.45 1.17 2.60
CA ASN A 24 -3.73 0.33 1.44
C ASN A 24 -4.46 -0.97 1.83
N LYS A 25 -4.06 -1.60 2.95
CA LYS A 25 -4.77 -2.77 3.49
C LYS A 25 -6.23 -2.44 3.82
N ALA A 26 -6.48 -1.30 4.47
CA ALA A 26 -7.84 -0.87 4.80
C ALA A 26 -8.68 -0.57 3.55
N SER A 27 -8.12 0.07 2.52
CA SER A 27 -8.83 0.33 1.27
C SER A 27 -9.10 -0.95 0.49
N LEU A 28 -8.13 -1.88 0.44
CA LEU A 28 -8.31 -3.20 -0.19
C LEU A 28 -9.40 -4.01 0.52
N GLU A 29 -9.45 -3.98 1.85
CA GLU A 29 -10.50 -4.65 2.62
C GLU A 29 -11.90 -4.10 2.27
N LYS A 30 -12.03 -2.77 2.13
CA LYS A 30 -13.28 -2.14 1.69
C LYS A 30 -13.67 -2.60 0.29
N LEU A 31 -12.74 -2.61 -0.67
CA LEU A 31 -13.01 -3.08 -2.03
C LEU A 31 -13.41 -4.56 -2.07
N ASN A 32 -12.75 -5.42 -1.30
CA ASN A 32 -13.09 -6.84 -1.22
C ASN A 32 -14.48 -7.10 -0.65
N LYS A 33 -15.01 -6.18 0.19
CA LYS A 33 -16.40 -6.24 0.67
C LYS A 33 -17.39 -5.66 -0.35
N LEU A 34 -16.97 -4.67 -1.12
CA LEU A 34 -17.81 -3.95 -2.08
C LEU A 34 -18.04 -4.77 -3.37
N LEU A 35 -16.97 -5.27 -3.98
CA LEU A 35 -16.99 -5.93 -5.29
C LEU A 35 -17.97 -7.11 -5.40
N PRO A 36 -18.13 -8.00 -4.39
CA PRO A 36 -19.11 -9.09 -4.47
C PRO A 36 -20.58 -8.62 -4.52
N GLY A 37 -20.86 -7.38 -4.13
CA GLY A 37 -22.20 -6.78 -4.20
C GLY A 37 -22.54 -6.18 -5.55
N PHE A 38 -21.60 -6.15 -6.50
CA PHE A 38 -21.84 -5.67 -7.86
C PHE A 38 -22.39 -6.84 -8.69
N ASP A 39 -23.60 -6.67 -9.22
CA ASP A 39 -24.18 -7.63 -10.16
C ASP A 39 -23.65 -7.34 -11.57
N TYR A 40 -22.51 -7.95 -11.91
CA TYR A 40 -21.95 -7.85 -13.25
C TYR A 40 -22.71 -8.81 -14.18
N THR A 41 -23.84 -8.35 -14.71
CA THR A 41 -24.60 -9.06 -15.74
C THR A 41 -24.30 -8.50 -17.12
N GLU A 42 -24.56 -9.30 -18.16
CA GLU A 42 -24.46 -8.84 -19.56
C GLU A 42 -25.40 -7.64 -19.84
N GLU A 43 -26.49 -7.51 -19.08
CA GLU A 43 -27.48 -6.44 -19.20
C GLU A 43 -27.08 -5.11 -18.54
N ALA A 44 -25.98 -5.07 -17.78
CA ALA A 44 -25.50 -3.83 -17.18
C ALA A 44 -25.07 -2.81 -18.25
N ASP A 45 -25.38 -1.53 -18.03
CA ASP A 45 -24.97 -0.46 -18.94
C ASP A 45 -23.44 -0.28 -18.98
N GLU A 46 -22.94 0.34 -20.05
CA GLU A 46 -21.51 0.51 -20.29
C GLU A 46 -20.82 1.35 -19.21
N THR A 47 -21.53 2.30 -18.59
CA THR A 47 -20.96 3.15 -17.51
C THR A 47 -20.73 2.31 -16.26
N TYR A 48 -21.71 1.50 -15.89
CA TYR A 48 -21.59 0.58 -14.75
C TYR A 48 -20.47 -0.44 -14.95
N LYS A 49 -20.32 -0.98 -16.16
CA LYS A 49 -19.22 -1.91 -16.49
C LYS A 49 -17.86 -1.22 -16.36
N ALA A 50 -17.72 0.01 -16.86
CA ALA A 50 -16.49 0.79 -16.72
C ALA A 50 -16.16 1.09 -15.25
N ASP A 51 -17.14 1.51 -14.45
CA ASP A 51 -16.96 1.75 -13.01
C ASP A 51 -16.48 0.48 -12.28
N TYR A 52 -17.05 -0.68 -12.63
CA TYR A 52 -16.62 -1.97 -12.07
C TYR A 52 -15.17 -2.31 -12.45
N ASP A 53 -14.78 -2.10 -13.71
CA ASP A 53 -13.41 -2.33 -14.19
C ASP A 53 -12.40 -1.38 -13.52
N ASP A 54 -12.80 -0.13 -13.26
CA ASP A 54 -11.99 0.84 -12.50
C ASP A 54 -11.78 0.38 -11.05
N LEU A 55 -12.82 -0.18 -10.41
CA LEU A 55 -12.69 -0.74 -9.06
C LEU A 55 -11.78 -1.99 -9.03
N LEU A 56 -11.84 -2.84 -10.05
CA LEU A 56 -10.90 -3.96 -10.20
C LEU A 56 -9.46 -3.48 -10.39
N SER A 57 -9.26 -2.44 -11.20
CA SER A 57 -7.95 -1.82 -11.40
C SER A 57 -7.42 -1.23 -10.09
N LEU A 58 -8.28 -0.57 -9.32
CA LEU A 58 -7.92 -0.03 -8.01
C LEU A 58 -7.53 -1.11 -7.01
N LYS A 59 -8.21 -2.28 -7.03
CA LYS A 59 -7.84 -3.44 -6.23
C LYS A 59 -6.42 -3.91 -6.54
N ILE A 60 -6.06 -4.04 -7.82
CA ILE A 60 -4.72 -4.45 -8.25
C ILE A 60 -3.66 -3.44 -7.81
N ILE A 61 -3.97 -2.14 -7.88
CA ILE A 61 -3.09 -1.07 -7.41
C ILE A 61 -2.82 -1.22 -5.91
N TYR A 62 -3.84 -1.46 -5.09
CA TYR A 62 -3.64 -1.63 -3.65
C TYR A 62 -2.87 -2.90 -3.31
N GLU A 63 -3.16 -4.04 -3.96
CA GLU A 63 -2.40 -5.29 -3.76
C GLU A 63 -0.92 -5.12 -4.12
N THR A 64 -0.63 -4.45 -5.22
CA THR A 64 0.75 -4.16 -5.66
C THR A 64 1.42 -3.16 -4.72
N GLY A 65 0.69 -2.12 -4.31
CA GLY A 65 1.15 -1.14 -3.34
C GLY A 65 1.53 -1.77 -2.01
N ILE A 66 0.70 -2.68 -1.49
CA ILE A 66 0.96 -3.43 -0.25
C ILE A 66 2.30 -4.17 -0.33
N ARG A 67 2.51 -4.98 -1.38
CA ARG A 67 3.77 -5.72 -1.57
C ARG A 67 4.97 -4.77 -1.63
N ASN A 68 4.86 -3.68 -2.38
CA ASN A 68 5.92 -2.68 -2.46
C ASN A 68 6.24 -2.04 -1.11
N PHE A 69 5.23 -1.64 -0.33
CA PHE A 69 5.45 -1.03 0.99
C PHE A 69 6.05 -2.02 1.98
N GLU A 70 5.66 -3.30 1.95
CA GLU A 70 6.28 -4.36 2.75
C GLU A 70 7.76 -4.50 2.41
N SER A 71 8.12 -4.62 1.13
CA SER A 71 9.52 -4.68 0.71
C SER A 71 10.33 -3.43 1.09
N LYS A 72 9.71 -2.24 1.07
CA LYS A 72 10.38 -1.00 1.53
C LYS A 72 10.60 -0.98 3.02
N VAL A 73 9.65 -1.48 3.82
CA VAL A 73 9.83 -1.63 5.28
C VAL A 73 11.03 -2.53 5.57
N ASP A 74 11.11 -3.68 4.91
CA ASP A 74 12.22 -4.63 5.11
C ASP A 74 13.56 -4.02 4.69
N TYR A 75 13.60 -3.32 3.55
CA TYR A 75 14.78 -2.60 3.09
C TYR A 75 15.29 -1.57 4.12
N TYR A 76 14.43 -0.70 4.62
CA TYR A 76 14.86 0.32 5.58
C TYR A 76 15.22 -0.28 6.95
N ARG A 77 14.57 -1.37 7.36
CA ARG A 77 14.98 -2.12 8.57
C ARG A 77 16.37 -2.71 8.43
N ALA A 78 16.72 -3.26 7.26
CA ALA A 78 18.07 -3.76 7.00
C ALA A 78 19.12 -2.63 7.10
N LEU A 79 18.85 -1.46 6.50
CA LEU A 79 19.75 -0.30 6.60
C LEU A 79 19.92 0.21 8.04
N ILE A 80 18.87 0.14 8.86
CA ILE A 80 18.95 0.48 10.30
C ILE A 80 19.95 -0.46 10.99
N LEU A 81 19.80 -1.78 10.81
CA LEU A 81 20.68 -2.78 11.41
C LEU A 81 22.13 -2.63 10.96
N GLU A 82 22.37 -2.39 9.67
CA GLU A 82 23.71 -2.12 9.13
C GLU A 82 24.33 -0.86 9.73
N THR A 83 23.54 0.22 9.86
CA THR A 83 24.01 1.49 10.43
C THR A 83 24.33 1.38 11.93
N GLU A 84 23.58 0.56 12.66
CA GLU A 84 23.83 0.30 14.08
C GLU A 84 25.05 -0.60 14.30
N SER A 85 25.28 -1.57 13.41
CA SER A 85 26.43 -2.49 13.46
C SER A 85 27.75 -1.84 13.04
N ALA A 86 27.71 -0.73 12.32
CA ALA A 86 28.88 0.03 11.87
C ALA A 86 29.39 1.06 12.90
N LYS A 87 28.78 1.12 14.09
CA LYS A 87 29.21 1.98 15.21
C LYS A 87 30.04 1.21 16.22
#